data_AF-A0A5M2PV37-F1
#
_entry.id   AF-A0A5M2PV37-F1
#
_cell.length_a   1.000
_cell.length_b   1.000
_cell.length_c   1.000
_cell.angle_alpha   90.00
_cell.angle_beta   90.00
_cell.angle_gamma   90.00
#
_symmetry.space_group_name_H-M   'P 1'
#
loop_
_entity.id
_entity.type
_entity.pdbx_description
1 polymer ?
#
loop_
_entity_poly.entity_id
_entity_poly.type
_entity_poly.pdbx_seq_one_letter_code
_entity_poly.pdbx_strand_id
1 'polypeptide(L)'
;MVYYEEYCKKTLKEKIEYWDTIFLNEIENCNERELLELLKNIILSKEEKIFCKIRALQEMINLTLIEKIKERKTISFLLDDWENIEDNMLECFRLKYLSLFYIKEKDEIKKIIGEKIYDKNDVVKAEASYQLALIMLFDSNDLFDKRDYIKSMTEAQQLFETVIMTEENRVDAELLSLVCGYIKSSLISNMNEAILLYEKVNSLLREIMLLQLDNESNPIYINIGRNITKMHLLLKRNPDEWIDYKNEFNKLCADFYELANLSYKNNDFYNNLIYRLQGKLRQEVVEPVFKYNYKATLSKIDVILSRKDINETNIQFLTYLKGIIGSEDIKSIDIDYETCKQNFPTLTEEDIEITKRSIAQSNVSGAINHLLEAIERCSPDRLLRDLIWACIKLQANFHYKNVTEDERNDFIRDLLVARGYFVNDQTRQGTSKEGKASGEVDILIQEKNIPYAIVEALNLSSLNSNYLDSHIDKIYKYDTLGYDCNFIVSYVSIKDFNEFWNKYKAYIQEHNYPYELCEYDESINDEFHFSEIKVALTKHNRNGKTTLLYHICVRMQE
;
A
#
# COMPACT_ATOMS: atom_id res chain seq x y z
N MET A 1 -23.86 -12.52 -27.94
CA MET A 1 -22.45 -12.58 -28.35
C MET A 1 -22.36 -12.26 -29.81
N VAL A 2 -21.72 -11.14 -30.14
CA VAL A 2 -21.37 -10.80 -31.52
C VAL A 2 -20.32 -11.80 -32.01
N TYR A 3 -20.61 -12.55 -33.07
CA TYR A 3 -19.60 -13.40 -33.71
C TYR A 3 -18.49 -12.53 -34.31
N TYR A 4 -17.25 -13.04 -34.41
CA TYR A 4 -16.13 -12.29 -34.96
C TYR A 4 -16.46 -11.65 -36.33
N GLU A 5 -17.17 -12.39 -37.20
CA GLU A 5 -17.61 -11.89 -38.51
C GLU A 5 -18.59 -10.70 -38.43
N GLU A 6 -19.42 -10.65 -37.40
CA GLU A 6 -20.33 -9.52 -37.14
C GLU A 6 -19.59 -8.35 -36.49
N TYR A 7 -18.60 -8.64 -35.64
CA TYR A 7 -17.74 -7.62 -35.04
C TYR A 7 -16.91 -6.91 -36.11
N CYS A 8 -16.38 -7.63 -37.10
CA CYS A 8 -15.62 -7.05 -38.21
C CYS A 8 -16.42 -6.07 -39.06
N LYS A 9 -17.76 -6.23 -39.13
CA LYS A 9 -18.65 -5.33 -39.90
C LYS A 9 -18.92 -3.99 -39.20
N LYS A 10 -18.60 -3.88 -37.92
CA LYS A 10 -18.82 -2.65 -37.13
C LYS A 10 -17.83 -1.56 -37.53
N THR A 11 -18.31 -0.33 -37.57
CA THR A 11 -17.47 0.88 -37.63
C THR A 11 -16.66 1.03 -36.34
N LEU A 12 -15.59 1.84 -36.36
CA LEU A 12 -14.76 2.07 -35.16
C LEU A 12 -15.58 2.61 -33.98
N LYS A 13 -16.55 3.50 -34.24
CA LYS A 13 -17.44 4.04 -33.20
C LYS A 13 -18.26 2.93 -32.54
N GLU A 14 -18.84 2.03 -33.34
CA GLU A 14 -19.63 0.90 -32.85
C GLU A 14 -18.76 -0.14 -32.13
N LYS A 15 -17.49 -0.28 -32.49
CA LYS A 15 -16.53 -1.12 -31.76
C LYS A 15 -16.19 -0.52 -30.40
N ILE A 16 -16.01 0.79 -30.30
CA ILE A 16 -15.80 1.47 -29.00
C ILE A 16 -17.02 1.27 -28.10
N GLU A 17 -18.22 1.56 -28.60
CA GLU A 17 -19.49 1.34 -27.86
C GLU A 17 -19.67 -0.13 -27.46
N TYR A 18 -19.23 -1.06 -28.33
CA TYR A 18 -19.23 -2.47 -28.00
C TYR A 18 -18.38 -2.76 -26.76
N TRP A 19 -17.12 -2.30 -26.74
CA TRP A 19 -16.23 -2.56 -25.61
C TRP A 19 -16.65 -1.87 -24.31
N ASP A 20 -17.19 -0.66 -24.40
CA ASP A 20 -17.49 0.15 -23.21
C ASP A 20 -18.83 -0.24 -22.56
N THR A 21 -19.79 -0.73 -23.34
CA THR A 21 -21.16 -0.94 -22.85
C THR A 21 -21.77 -2.31 -23.17
N ILE A 22 -21.47 -2.90 -24.33
CA ILE A 22 -22.17 -4.10 -24.79
C ILE A 22 -21.44 -5.36 -24.32
N PHE A 23 -20.12 -5.40 -24.45
CA PHE A 23 -19.28 -6.55 -24.13
C PHE A 23 -19.48 -7.00 -22.69
N LEU A 24 -19.49 -6.07 -21.72
CA LEU A 24 -19.72 -6.34 -20.30
C LEU A 24 -21.05 -7.08 -20.05
N ASN A 25 -22.11 -6.72 -20.78
CA ASN A 25 -23.42 -7.36 -20.67
C ASN A 25 -23.49 -8.73 -21.38
N GLU A 26 -22.68 -8.92 -22.43
CA GLU A 26 -22.66 -10.19 -23.17
C GLU A 26 -21.85 -11.29 -22.46
N ILE A 27 -20.81 -10.93 -21.70
CA ILE A 27 -19.89 -11.87 -21.03
C ILE A 27 -20.62 -12.89 -20.14
N GLU A 28 -21.68 -12.48 -19.43
CA GLU A 28 -22.38 -13.36 -18.48
C GLU A 28 -23.01 -14.60 -19.14
N ASN A 29 -23.39 -14.47 -20.42
CA ASN A 29 -24.13 -15.49 -21.16
C ASN A 29 -23.24 -16.29 -22.13
N CYS A 30 -21.94 -16.00 -22.21
CA CYS A 30 -21.03 -16.65 -23.15
C CYS A 30 -20.25 -17.78 -22.48
N ASN A 31 -19.97 -18.85 -23.23
CA ASN A 31 -19.07 -19.89 -22.74
C ASN A 31 -17.59 -19.51 -22.97
N GLU A 32 -16.71 -20.08 -22.16
CA GLU A 32 -15.26 -19.79 -22.17
C GLU A 32 -14.64 -19.91 -23.58
N ARG A 33 -15.07 -20.91 -24.36
CA ARG A 33 -14.48 -21.20 -25.67
C ARG A 33 -14.77 -20.09 -26.67
N GLU A 34 -16.03 -19.66 -26.73
CA GLU A 34 -16.46 -18.59 -27.63
C GLU A 34 -15.74 -17.28 -27.31
N LEU A 35 -15.61 -16.94 -26.02
CA LEU A 35 -14.91 -15.73 -25.56
C LEU A 35 -13.44 -15.74 -26.00
N LEU A 36 -12.73 -16.85 -25.75
CA LEU A 36 -11.35 -17.00 -26.17
C LEU A 36 -11.20 -16.87 -27.68
N GLU A 37 -12.08 -17.52 -28.45
CA GLU A 37 -12.01 -17.51 -29.91
C GLU A 37 -12.22 -16.09 -30.47
N LEU A 38 -13.23 -15.35 -29.96
CA LEU A 38 -13.45 -13.96 -30.34
C LEU A 38 -12.23 -13.09 -30.03
N LEU A 39 -11.71 -13.16 -28.80
CA LEU A 39 -10.62 -12.30 -28.34
C LEU A 39 -9.32 -12.60 -29.09
N LYS A 40 -8.97 -13.88 -29.27
CA LYS A 40 -7.78 -14.28 -30.07
C LYS A 40 -7.88 -13.76 -31.49
N ASN A 41 -9.03 -13.91 -32.14
CA ASN A 41 -9.23 -13.46 -33.51
C ASN A 41 -9.07 -11.94 -33.65
N ILE A 42 -9.57 -11.16 -32.68
CA ILE A 42 -9.40 -9.70 -32.68
C ILE A 42 -7.93 -9.31 -32.48
N ILE A 43 -7.24 -9.94 -31.52
CA ILE A 43 -5.83 -9.62 -31.19
C ILE A 43 -4.91 -9.94 -32.38
N LEU A 44 -5.09 -11.10 -33.03
CA LEU A 44 -4.23 -11.56 -34.14
C LEU A 44 -4.60 -10.96 -35.51
N SER A 45 -5.70 -10.21 -35.60
CA SER A 45 -6.16 -9.65 -36.88
C SER A 45 -5.20 -8.60 -37.45
N LYS A 46 -4.77 -8.75 -38.71
CA LYS A 46 -3.92 -7.76 -39.38
C LYS A 46 -4.68 -6.49 -39.78
N GLU A 47 -5.98 -6.57 -39.96
CA GLU A 47 -6.82 -5.46 -40.41
C GLU A 47 -7.36 -4.61 -39.25
N GLU A 48 -7.33 -5.14 -38.02
CA GLU A 48 -7.90 -4.48 -36.86
C GLU A 48 -7.01 -3.35 -36.32
N LYS A 49 -7.65 -2.32 -35.75
CA LYS A 49 -6.95 -1.19 -35.14
C LYS A 49 -6.33 -1.58 -33.80
N ILE A 50 -5.13 -1.06 -33.54
CA ILE A 50 -4.35 -1.27 -32.32
C ILE A 50 -5.17 -1.06 -31.04
N PHE A 51 -6.02 -0.03 -31.00
CA PHE A 51 -6.92 0.23 -29.87
C PHE A 51 -7.80 -0.99 -29.54
N CYS A 52 -8.44 -1.58 -30.55
CA CYS A 52 -9.31 -2.74 -30.37
C CYS A 52 -8.53 -4.00 -29.98
N LYS A 53 -7.30 -4.16 -30.49
CA LYS A 53 -6.42 -5.28 -30.09
C LYS A 53 -5.99 -5.18 -28.64
N ILE A 54 -5.55 -4.00 -28.21
CA ILE A 54 -5.21 -3.73 -26.81
C ILE A 54 -6.42 -3.98 -25.93
N ARG A 55 -7.60 -3.51 -26.33
CA ARG A 55 -8.84 -3.73 -25.57
C ARG A 55 -9.22 -5.21 -25.48
N ALA A 56 -9.11 -5.97 -26.57
CA ALA A 56 -9.35 -7.42 -26.54
C ALA A 56 -8.34 -8.17 -25.66
N LEU A 57 -7.07 -7.79 -25.69
CA LEU A 57 -6.06 -8.37 -24.81
C LEU A 57 -6.35 -8.02 -23.34
N GLN A 58 -6.68 -6.75 -23.04
CA GLN A 58 -7.13 -6.33 -21.72
C GLN A 58 -8.28 -7.20 -21.23
N GLU A 59 -9.33 -7.35 -22.03
CA GLU A 59 -10.49 -8.16 -21.65
C GLU A 59 -10.15 -9.65 -21.48
N MET A 60 -9.25 -10.20 -22.30
CA MET A 60 -8.78 -11.58 -22.11
C MET A 60 -8.11 -11.75 -20.75
N ILE A 61 -7.22 -10.83 -20.37
CA ILE A 61 -6.55 -10.83 -19.08
C ILE A 61 -7.57 -10.65 -17.96
N ASN A 62 -8.50 -9.70 -18.10
CA ASN A 62 -9.54 -9.44 -17.13
C ASN A 62 -10.38 -10.68 -16.85
N LEU A 63 -10.87 -11.32 -17.92
CA LEU A 63 -11.63 -12.56 -17.88
C LEU A 63 -10.83 -13.73 -17.29
N THR A 64 -9.51 -13.72 -17.46
CA THR A 64 -8.62 -14.70 -16.84
C THR A 64 -8.53 -14.49 -15.33
N LEU A 65 -8.35 -13.24 -14.91
CA LEU A 65 -8.22 -12.86 -13.51
C LEU A 65 -9.52 -13.03 -12.72
N ILE A 66 -10.69 -12.98 -13.38
CA ILE A 66 -12.00 -13.34 -12.78
C ILE A 66 -12.40 -14.80 -13.01
N GLU A 67 -11.47 -15.65 -13.47
CA GLU A 67 -11.64 -17.09 -13.68
C GLU A 67 -12.74 -17.50 -14.70
N LYS A 68 -13.19 -16.56 -15.56
CA LYS A 68 -14.06 -16.86 -16.71
C LYS A 68 -13.30 -17.52 -17.86
N ILE A 69 -12.02 -17.20 -17.99
CA ILE A 69 -11.07 -17.88 -18.86
C ILE A 69 -10.05 -18.61 -18.00
N LYS A 70 -9.77 -19.87 -18.30
CA LYS A 70 -8.73 -20.62 -17.58
C LYS A 70 -7.37 -19.99 -17.83
N GLU A 71 -6.67 -19.67 -16.75
CA GLU A 71 -5.32 -19.09 -16.74
C GLU A 71 -4.35 -19.75 -17.73
N ARG A 72 -4.29 -21.09 -17.74
CA ARG A 72 -3.44 -21.86 -18.68
C ARG A 72 -3.69 -21.53 -20.15
N LYS A 73 -4.92 -21.22 -20.54
CA LYS A 73 -5.24 -20.90 -21.94
C LYS A 73 -4.77 -19.50 -22.33
N THR A 74 -4.82 -18.55 -21.39
CA THR A 74 -4.29 -17.20 -21.58
C THR A 74 -2.78 -17.22 -21.61
N ILE A 75 -2.14 -17.95 -20.70
CA ILE A 75 -0.70 -18.14 -20.70
C ILE A 75 -0.25 -18.80 -22.02
N SER A 76 -0.88 -19.92 -22.42
CA SER A 76 -0.56 -20.57 -23.70
C SER A 76 -0.79 -19.65 -24.90
N PHE A 77 -1.81 -18.78 -24.86
CA PHE A 77 -1.98 -17.78 -25.91
C PHE A 77 -0.85 -16.75 -25.94
N LEU A 78 -0.47 -16.21 -24.78
CA LEU A 78 0.56 -15.19 -24.67
C LEU A 78 1.97 -15.74 -24.92
N LEU A 79 2.20 -17.04 -24.75
CA LEU A 79 3.47 -17.72 -24.99
C LEU A 79 3.54 -18.32 -26.40
N ASP A 80 2.60 -19.21 -26.73
CA ASP A 80 2.67 -20.10 -27.89
C ASP A 80 1.97 -19.51 -29.14
N ASP A 81 0.75 -18.99 -28.95
CA ASP A 81 -0.08 -18.54 -30.08
C ASP A 81 0.21 -17.08 -30.51
N TRP A 82 1.18 -16.43 -29.87
CA TRP A 82 1.51 -15.03 -30.10
C TRP A 82 2.42 -14.84 -31.32
N GLU A 83 1.84 -15.02 -32.50
CA GLU A 83 2.56 -14.96 -33.78
C GLU A 83 2.07 -13.85 -34.70
N ASN A 84 2.95 -13.37 -35.59
CA ASN A 84 2.63 -12.41 -36.67
C ASN A 84 2.11 -11.03 -36.21
N ILE A 85 2.52 -10.58 -35.03
CA ILE A 85 2.19 -9.25 -34.50
C ILE A 85 3.36 -8.28 -34.74
N GLU A 86 3.10 -7.22 -35.51
CA GLU A 86 4.08 -6.16 -35.82
C GLU A 86 3.88 -4.91 -34.95
N ASP A 87 2.79 -4.86 -34.17
CA ASP A 87 2.39 -3.72 -33.35
C ASP A 87 3.23 -3.62 -32.07
N ASN A 88 4.26 -2.75 -32.06
CA ASN A 88 5.16 -2.57 -30.90
C ASN A 88 4.42 -2.25 -29.59
N MET A 89 3.37 -1.41 -29.64
CA MET A 89 2.58 -1.07 -28.46
C MET A 89 1.81 -2.28 -27.90
N LEU A 90 1.32 -3.16 -28.77
CA LEU A 90 0.66 -4.40 -28.37
C LEU A 90 1.66 -5.39 -27.77
N GLU A 91 2.88 -5.43 -28.31
CA GLU A 91 3.98 -6.23 -27.76
C GLU A 91 4.40 -5.74 -26.37
N CYS A 92 4.56 -4.43 -26.17
CA CYS A 92 4.81 -3.87 -24.84
C CYS A 92 3.69 -4.26 -23.87
N PHE A 93 2.43 -4.18 -24.32
CA PHE A 93 1.29 -4.61 -23.53
C PHE A 93 1.38 -6.11 -23.19
N ARG A 94 1.68 -6.97 -24.15
CA ARG A 94 1.88 -8.40 -23.91
C ARG A 94 2.97 -8.66 -22.87
N LEU A 95 4.14 -8.05 -23.00
CA LEU A 95 5.26 -8.23 -22.07
C LEU A 95 4.90 -7.78 -20.66
N LYS A 96 4.23 -6.62 -20.55
CA LYS A 96 3.72 -6.08 -19.30
C LYS A 96 2.80 -7.07 -18.57
N TYR A 97 1.88 -7.71 -19.26
CA TYR A 97 0.92 -8.63 -18.61
C TYR A 97 1.43 -10.07 -18.52
N LEU A 98 2.36 -10.48 -19.37
CA LEU A 98 3.00 -11.79 -19.28
C LEU A 98 3.74 -11.94 -17.95
N SER A 99 4.35 -10.86 -17.44
CA SER A 99 5.03 -10.86 -16.15
C SER A 99 4.09 -11.13 -14.96
N LEU A 100 2.79 -10.85 -15.08
CA LEU A 100 1.80 -11.19 -14.03
C LEU A 100 1.66 -12.71 -13.82
N PHE A 101 1.87 -13.48 -14.88
CA PHE A 101 1.78 -14.94 -14.84
C PHE A 101 3.13 -15.60 -14.52
N TYR A 102 4.17 -14.81 -14.21
CA TYR A 102 5.54 -15.27 -14.01
C TYR A 102 5.65 -16.45 -13.03
N ILE A 103 4.93 -16.40 -11.91
CA ILE A 103 4.98 -17.46 -10.87
C ILE A 103 4.54 -18.83 -11.41
N LYS A 104 3.70 -18.87 -12.45
CA LYS A 104 3.19 -20.12 -13.03
C LYS A 104 4.15 -20.79 -14.00
N GLU A 105 4.77 -20.00 -14.88
CA GLU A 105 5.65 -20.48 -15.95
C GLU A 105 6.97 -19.67 -15.96
N LYS A 106 7.72 -19.75 -14.85
CA LYS A 106 8.90 -18.90 -14.60
C LYS A 106 9.92 -18.95 -15.75
N ASP A 107 10.33 -20.15 -16.16
CA ASP A 107 11.42 -20.34 -17.11
C ASP A 107 11.06 -19.83 -18.51
N GLU A 108 9.85 -20.13 -18.99
CA GLU A 108 9.39 -19.73 -20.33
C GLU A 108 9.14 -18.22 -20.42
N ILE A 109 8.49 -17.63 -19.40
CA ILE A 109 8.24 -16.19 -19.36
C ILE A 109 9.55 -15.42 -19.29
N LYS A 110 10.49 -15.83 -18.43
CA LYS A 110 11.81 -15.20 -18.32
C LYS A 110 12.60 -15.32 -19.61
N LYS A 111 12.50 -16.45 -20.32
CA LYS A 111 13.11 -16.64 -21.63
C LYS A 111 12.55 -15.66 -22.66
N ILE A 112 11.23 -15.57 -22.82
CA ILE A 112 10.60 -14.66 -23.80
C ILE A 112 10.97 -13.20 -23.51
N ILE A 113 10.84 -12.76 -22.26
CA ILE A 113 11.21 -11.39 -21.87
C ILE A 113 12.70 -11.15 -22.10
N GLY A 114 13.55 -12.13 -21.77
CA GLY A 114 15.00 -12.08 -21.98
C GLY A 114 15.42 -12.01 -23.45
N GLU A 115 14.66 -12.60 -24.38
CA GLU A 115 14.89 -12.43 -25.82
C GLU A 115 14.55 -11.01 -26.29
N LYS A 116 13.53 -10.39 -25.69
CA LYS A 116 13.02 -9.06 -26.06
C LYS A 116 13.86 -7.88 -25.58
N ILE A 117 14.81 -8.08 -24.67
CA ILE A 117 15.77 -7.02 -24.30
C ILE A 117 16.72 -6.64 -25.45
N TYR A 118 16.78 -7.46 -26.50
CA TYR A 118 17.54 -7.21 -27.73
C TYR A 118 16.64 -6.91 -28.94
N ASP A 119 15.37 -6.56 -28.70
CA ASP A 119 14.46 -6.16 -29.78
C ASP A 119 14.99 -4.93 -30.52
N LYS A 120 14.65 -4.82 -31.81
CA LYS A 120 15.07 -3.70 -32.65
C LYS A 120 14.32 -2.41 -32.30
N ASN A 121 13.12 -2.54 -31.71
CA ASN A 121 12.35 -1.40 -31.28
C ASN A 121 12.74 -1.00 -29.84
N ASP A 122 13.15 0.26 -29.67
CA ASP A 122 13.60 0.78 -28.39
C ASP A 122 12.52 0.76 -27.30
N VAL A 123 11.24 0.95 -27.65
CA VAL A 123 10.12 0.91 -26.68
C VAL A 123 9.87 -0.51 -26.19
N VAL A 124 9.89 -1.51 -27.09
CA VAL A 124 9.76 -2.93 -26.72
C VAL A 124 10.94 -3.37 -25.87
N LYS A 125 12.16 -2.95 -26.25
CA LYS A 125 13.38 -3.22 -25.50
C LYS A 125 13.33 -2.60 -24.10
N ALA A 126 12.87 -1.35 -23.97
CA ALA A 126 12.72 -0.67 -22.70
C ALA A 126 11.70 -1.42 -21.81
N GLU A 127 10.54 -1.77 -22.34
CA GLU A 127 9.52 -2.52 -21.60
C GLU A 127 10.04 -3.91 -21.17
N ALA A 128 10.68 -4.65 -22.07
CA ALA A 128 11.27 -5.96 -21.74
C ALA A 128 12.33 -5.85 -20.65
N SER A 129 13.22 -4.85 -20.75
CA SER A 129 14.27 -4.60 -19.76
C SER A 129 13.66 -4.24 -18.39
N TYR A 130 12.61 -3.43 -18.39
CA TYR A 130 11.88 -3.06 -17.19
C TYR A 130 11.22 -4.27 -16.51
N GLN A 131 10.49 -5.09 -17.28
CA GLN A 131 9.83 -6.29 -16.76
C GLN A 131 10.84 -7.32 -16.24
N LEU A 132 11.97 -7.51 -16.94
CA LEU A 132 13.03 -8.41 -16.49
C LEU A 132 13.69 -7.89 -15.19
N ALA A 133 13.95 -6.59 -15.10
CA ALA A 133 14.52 -5.98 -13.90
C ALA A 133 13.59 -6.18 -12.68
N LEU A 134 12.28 -6.01 -12.86
CA LEU A 134 11.28 -6.31 -11.82
C LEU A 134 11.31 -7.79 -11.42
N ILE A 135 11.30 -8.72 -12.37
CA ILE A 135 11.39 -10.15 -12.07
C ILE A 135 12.65 -10.47 -11.26
N MET A 136 13.80 -9.90 -11.64
CA MET A 136 15.07 -10.11 -10.94
C MET A 136 15.11 -9.49 -9.54
N LEU A 137 14.50 -8.30 -9.37
CA LEU A 137 14.32 -7.67 -8.08
C LEU A 137 13.48 -8.56 -7.17
N PHE A 138 12.38 -9.14 -7.66
CA PHE A 138 11.48 -9.96 -6.84
C PHE A 138 12.01 -11.38 -6.57
N ASP A 139 12.59 -12.06 -7.57
CA ASP A 139 13.21 -13.37 -7.38
C ASP A 139 14.37 -13.32 -6.37
N SER A 140 15.01 -12.16 -6.22
CA SER A 140 16.10 -12.01 -5.26
C SER A 140 15.67 -12.28 -3.81
N ASN A 141 14.39 -12.12 -3.48
CA ASN A 141 13.86 -12.38 -2.13
C ASN A 141 14.02 -13.85 -1.71
N ASP A 142 14.05 -14.75 -2.70
CA ASP A 142 14.24 -16.19 -2.48
C ASP A 142 15.72 -16.56 -2.30
N LEU A 143 16.66 -15.62 -2.52
CA LEU A 143 18.08 -15.87 -2.35
C LEU A 143 18.48 -15.87 -0.86
N PHE A 144 19.38 -16.78 -0.50
CA PHE A 144 19.90 -16.94 0.85
C PHE A 144 21.36 -16.47 0.99
N ASP A 145 22.15 -16.55 -0.10
CA ASP A 145 23.52 -16.05 -0.11
C ASP A 145 23.56 -14.56 -0.44
N LYS A 146 24.29 -13.81 0.40
CA LYS A 146 24.42 -12.35 0.28
C LYS A 146 25.08 -11.93 -1.04
N ARG A 147 26.03 -12.68 -1.57
CA ARG A 147 26.72 -12.35 -2.84
C ARG A 147 25.80 -12.55 -4.03
N ASP A 148 25.01 -13.63 -4.03
CA ASP A 148 24.03 -13.88 -5.08
C ASP A 148 22.94 -12.79 -5.09
N TYR A 149 22.48 -12.37 -3.91
CA TYR A 149 21.54 -11.25 -3.77
C TYR A 149 22.12 -9.94 -4.32
N ILE A 150 23.35 -9.59 -3.94
CA ILE A 150 24.05 -8.38 -4.43
C ILE A 150 24.21 -8.43 -5.95
N LYS A 151 24.52 -9.60 -6.51
CA LYS A 151 24.64 -9.79 -7.96
C LYS A 151 23.29 -9.55 -8.64
N SER A 152 22.21 -10.15 -8.14
CA SER A 152 20.85 -9.95 -8.68
C SER A 152 20.43 -8.48 -8.64
N MET A 153 20.68 -7.77 -7.54
CA MET A 153 20.44 -6.32 -7.42
C MET A 153 21.24 -5.51 -8.43
N THR A 154 22.50 -5.88 -8.66
CA THR A 154 23.36 -5.17 -9.60
C THR A 154 22.87 -5.33 -11.04
N GLU A 155 22.48 -6.54 -11.41
CA GLU A 155 21.94 -6.82 -12.75
C GLU A 155 20.57 -6.14 -12.95
N ALA A 156 19.69 -6.16 -11.95
CA ALA A 156 18.41 -5.42 -11.98
C ALA A 156 18.63 -3.91 -12.14
N GLN A 157 19.57 -3.33 -11.38
CA GLN A 157 19.94 -1.91 -11.49
C GLN A 157 20.38 -1.55 -12.92
N GLN A 158 21.26 -2.36 -13.53
CA GLN A 158 21.76 -2.11 -14.89
C GLN A 158 20.64 -2.16 -15.95
N LEU A 159 19.67 -3.05 -15.76
CA LEU A 159 18.50 -3.12 -16.63
C LEU A 159 17.63 -1.86 -16.48
N PHE A 160 17.36 -1.39 -15.27
CA PHE A 160 16.65 -0.12 -15.06
C PHE A 160 17.41 1.07 -15.64
N GLU A 161 18.74 1.14 -15.50
CA GLU A 161 19.58 2.16 -16.13
C GLU A 161 19.46 2.13 -17.67
N THR A 162 19.36 0.93 -18.25
CA THR A 162 19.11 0.78 -19.69
C THR A 162 17.76 1.37 -20.09
N VAL A 163 16.72 1.17 -19.27
CA VAL A 163 15.38 1.76 -19.51
C VAL A 163 15.45 3.28 -19.50
N ILE A 164 16.07 3.87 -18.47
CA ILE A 164 16.22 5.34 -18.32
C ILE A 164 16.95 5.96 -19.52
N MET A 165 17.94 5.25 -20.08
CA MET A 165 18.68 5.70 -21.25
C MET A 165 17.93 5.54 -22.57
N THR A 166 16.92 4.67 -22.61
CA THR A 166 16.19 4.30 -23.84
C THR A 166 14.86 5.05 -23.96
N GLU A 167 14.20 5.32 -22.84
CA GLU A 167 12.87 5.94 -22.79
C GLU A 167 12.87 7.12 -21.82
N GLU A 168 12.50 8.31 -22.33
CA GLU A 168 12.43 9.53 -21.51
C GLU A 168 11.29 9.47 -20.49
N ASN A 169 11.48 10.11 -19.33
CA ASN A 169 10.47 10.26 -18.28
C ASN A 169 10.01 8.94 -17.61
N ARG A 170 10.85 7.89 -17.63
CA ARG A 170 10.66 6.66 -16.84
C ARG A 170 11.07 6.83 -15.38
N VAL A 171 10.33 7.68 -14.68
CA VAL A 171 10.55 8.03 -13.26
C VAL A 171 10.42 6.80 -12.34
N ASP A 172 9.58 5.84 -12.73
CA ASP A 172 9.45 4.54 -12.10
C ASP A 172 10.76 3.72 -12.15
N ALA A 173 11.39 3.64 -13.33
CA ALA A 173 12.68 2.96 -13.52
C ALA A 173 13.82 3.70 -12.80
N GLU A 174 13.80 5.03 -12.78
CA GLU A 174 14.76 5.85 -12.05
C GLU A 174 14.72 5.58 -10.54
N LEU A 175 13.52 5.59 -9.95
CA LEU A 175 13.33 5.27 -8.55
C LEU A 175 13.83 3.85 -8.22
N LEU A 176 13.42 2.85 -9.00
CA LEU A 176 13.80 1.46 -8.78
C LEU A 176 15.31 1.24 -8.95
N SER A 177 15.94 1.92 -9.91
CA SER A 177 17.40 1.89 -10.09
C SER A 177 18.14 2.44 -8.87
N LEU A 178 17.76 3.64 -8.41
CA LEU A 178 18.35 4.27 -7.23
C LEU A 178 18.23 3.39 -6.00
N VAL A 179 17.11 2.68 -5.88
CA VAL A 179 16.85 1.82 -4.72
C VAL A 179 17.61 0.51 -4.80
N CYS A 180 17.72 -0.12 -5.96
CA CYS A 180 18.63 -1.26 -6.16
C CYS A 180 20.07 -0.87 -5.79
N GLY A 181 20.50 0.33 -6.22
CA GLY A 181 21.80 0.90 -5.85
C GLY A 181 21.95 1.07 -4.34
N TYR A 182 20.95 1.68 -3.68
CA TYR A 182 20.96 1.91 -2.23
C TYR A 182 21.06 0.59 -1.45
N ILE A 183 20.25 -0.41 -1.81
CA ILE A 183 20.26 -1.75 -1.23
C ILE A 183 21.65 -2.38 -1.36
N LYS A 184 22.22 -2.35 -2.57
CA LYS A 184 23.54 -2.87 -2.89
C LYS A 184 24.64 -2.20 -2.05
N SER A 185 24.69 -0.87 -2.04
CA SER A 185 25.71 -0.12 -1.30
C SER A 185 25.59 -0.30 0.21
N SER A 186 24.36 -0.45 0.72
CA SER A 186 24.10 -0.78 2.12
C SER A 186 24.64 -2.17 2.49
N LEU A 187 24.43 -3.17 1.63
CA LEU A 187 24.90 -4.54 1.85
C LEU A 187 26.42 -4.68 1.78
N ILE A 188 27.11 -3.89 0.94
CA ILE A 188 28.58 -3.91 0.82
C ILE A 188 29.23 -2.96 1.85
N SER A 189 28.43 -2.35 2.74
CA SER A 189 28.89 -1.39 3.76
C SER A 189 29.58 -0.15 3.17
N ASN A 190 29.21 0.25 1.95
CA ASN A 190 29.65 1.51 1.35
C ASN A 190 28.73 2.66 1.81
N MET A 191 28.92 3.11 3.05
CA MET A 191 28.01 4.06 3.71
C MET A 191 27.94 5.41 2.99
N ASN A 192 29.04 5.89 2.41
CA ASN A 192 29.05 7.17 1.69
C ASN A 192 28.14 7.14 0.46
N GLU A 193 28.20 6.05 -0.30
CA GLU A 193 27.34 5.86 -1.48
C GLU A 193 25.88 5.60 -1.06
N ALA A 194 25.65 4.82 0.00
CA ALA A 194 24.32 4.58 0.52
C ALA A 194 23.63 5.87 0.99
N ILE A 195 24.35 6.78 1.66
CA ILE A 195 23.81 8.10 2.07
C ILE A 195 23.44 8.94 0.84
N LEU A 196 24.32 9.01 -0.16
CA LEU A 196 24.05 9.78 -1.37
C LEU A 196 22.83 9.24 -2.13
N LEU A 197 22.72 7.92 -2.26
CA LEU A 197 21.59 7.28 -2.94
C LEU A 197 20.29 7.47 -2.16
N TYR A 198 20.34 7.35 -0.84
CA TYR A 198 19.21 7.64 0.05
C TYR A 198 18.66 9.07 -0.14
N GLU A 199 19.56 10.07 -0.19
CA GLU A 199 19.16 11.47 -0.42
C GLU A 199 18.49 11.65 -1.79
N LYS A 200 19.03 11.01 -2.84
CA LYS A 200 18.45 11.03 -4.19
C LYS A 200 17.07 10.39 -4.23
N VAL A 201 16.90 9.21 -3.62
CA VAL A 201 15.61 8.52 -3.54
C VAL A 201 14.57 9.42 -2.88
N ASN A 202 14.90 10.03 -1.74
CA ASN A 202 13.96 10.91 -1.04
C ASN A 202 13.65 12.21 -1.80
N SER A 203 14.63 12.74 -2.55
CA SER A 203 14.38 13.88 -3.44
C SER A 203 13.37 13.51 -4.53
N LEU A 204 13.60 12.37 -5.19
CA LEU A 204 12.75 11.89 -6.28
C LEU A 204 11.34 11.53 -5.80
N LEU A 205 11.21 10.84 -4.66
CA LEU A 205 9.91 10.53 -4.05
C LEU A 205 9.11 11.80 -3.74
N ARG A 206 9.76 12.84 -3.21
CA ARG A 206 9.10 14.14 -2.97
C ARG A 206 8.65 14.80 -4.26
N GLU A 207 9.49 14.78 -5.30
CA GLU A 207 9.14 15.32 -6.61
C GLU A 207 7.96 14.58 -7.23
N ILE A 208 7.98 13.24 -7.22
CA ILE A 208 6.86 12.40 -7.66
C ILE A 208 5.58 12.79 -6.92
N MET A 209 5.60 12.80 -5.58
CA MET A 209 4.42 13.10 -4.78
C MET A 209 3.87 14.53 -5.00
N LEU A 210 4.73 15.49 -5.34
CA LEU A 210 4.32 16.88 -5.61
C LEU A 210 3.76 17.07 -7.02
N LEU A 211 4.36 16.41 -8.02
CA LEU A 211 4.04 16.60 -9.44
C LEU A 211 2.97 15.63 -9.97
N GLN A 212 2.68 14.55 -9.25
CA GLN A 212 1.72 13.54 -9.69
C GLN A 212 0.28 14.06 -9.59
N LEU A 213 -0.43 13.99 -10.72
CA LEU A 213 -1.84 14.36 -10.83
C LEU A 213 -2.77 13.30 -10.21
N ASP A 214 -2.32 12.05 -10.20
CA ASP A 214 -3.03 10.91 -9.63
C ASP A 214 -2.67 10.71 -8.15
N ASN A 215 -3.70 10.62 -7.30
CA ASN A 215 -3.52 10.56 -5.85
C ASN A 215 -3.50 9.14 -5.28
N GLU A 216 -3.84 8.13 -6.08
CA GLU A 216 -3.98 6.73 -5.62
C GLU A 216 -2.63 6.08 -5.29
N SER A 217 -1.56 6.56 -5.93
CA SER A 217 -0.20 6.03 -5.77
C SER A 217 0.58 6.62 -4.59
N ASN A 218 0.15 7.79 -4.10
CA ASN A 218 0.85 8.53 -3.04
C ASN A 218 1.06 7.73 -1.75
N PRO A 219 0.08 6.95 -1.23
CA PRO A 219 0.31 6.12 -0.03
C PRO A 219 1.45 5.12 -0.19
N ILE A 220 1.67 4.60 -1.41
CA ILE A 220 2.69 3.60 -1.68
C ILE A 220 4.07 4.24 -1.81
N TYR A 221 4.18 5.40 -2.48
CA TYR A 221 5.42 6.18 -2.46
C TYR A 221 5.82 6.62 -1.04
N ILE A 222 4.84 6.96 -0.20
CA ILE A 222 5.06 7.22 1.23
C ILE A 222 5.61 5.98 1.93
N ASN A 223 5.04 4.80 1.69
CA ASN A 223 5.52 3.55 2.31
C ASN A 223 6.95 3.21 1.88
N ILE A 224 7.27 3.32 0.59
CA ILE A 224 8.63 3.13 0.05
C ILE A 224 9.60 4.07 0.76
N GLY A 225 9.27 5.37 0.85
CA GLY A 225 10.08 6.35 1.55
C GLY A 225 10.28 6.01 3.03
N ARG A 226 9.19 5.66 3.73
CA ARG A 226 9.21 5.23 5.14
C ARG A 226 10.15 4.05 5.36
N ASN A 227 10.04 3.02 4.54
CA ASN A 227 10.82 1.79 4.70
C ASN A 227 12.30 2.00 4.37
N ILE A 228 12.61 2.75 3.30
CA ILE A 228 13.99 3.12 2.98
C ILE A 228 14.64 3.90 4.12
N THR A 229 13.89 4.78 4.76
CA THR A 229 14.38 5.56 5.89
C THR A 229 14.57 4.76 7.15
N LYS A 230 13.62 3.89 7.49
CA LYS A 230 13.79 2.98 8.62
C LYS A 230 15.09 2.18 8.46
N MET A 231 15.34 1.65 7.26
CA MET A 231 16.60 0.98 6.96
C MET A 231 17.82 1.92 7.08
N HIS A 232 17.72 3.13 6.56
CA HIS A 232 18.83 4.10 6.60
C HIS A 232 19.21 4.49 8.03
N LEU A 233 18.22 4.74 8.89
CA LEU A 233 18.43 5.08 10.29
C LEU A 233 19.03 3.91 11.07
N LEU A 234 18.60 2.67 10.80
CA LEU A 234 19.18 1.47 11.39
C LEU A 234 20.67 1.32 11.02
N LEU A 235 20.97 1.42 9.72
CA LEU A 235 22.33 1.35 9.19
C LEU A 235 23.24 2.42 9.82
N LYS A 236 22.75 3.65 9.97
CA LYS A 236 23.50 4.76 10.58
C LYS A 236 23.79 4.53 12.07
N ARG A 237 22.88 3.86 12.80
CA ARG A 237 23.02 3.62 14.24
C ARG A 237 24.01 2.50 14.54
N ASN A 238 23.84 1.32 13.95
CA ASN A 238 24.73 0.17 14.15
C ASN A 238 24.88 -0.65 12.84
N PRO A 239 25.88 -0.33 12.00
CA PRO A 239 26.07 -0.99 10.69
C PRO A 239 26.28 -2.51 10.81
N ASP A 240 26.97 -2.94 11.87
CA ASP A 240 27.37 -4.34 12.09
C ASP A 240 26.32 -5.18 12.85
N GLU A 241 25.32 -4.53 13.48
CA GLU A 241 24.24 -5.17 14.24
C GLU A 241 22.91 -5.20 13.46
N TRP A 242 22.95 -4.97 12.15
CA TRP A 242 21.75 -5.09 11.32
C TRP A 242 21.39 -6.58 11.16
N ILE A 243 20.63 -7.08 12.14
CA ILE A 243 20.39 -8.52 12.37
C ILE A 243 19.52 -9.17 11.29
N ASP A 244 18.63 -8.40 10.61
CA ASP A 244 17.70 -8.96 9.62
C ASP A 244 17.48 -8.03 8.41
N TYR A 245 18.54 -7.84 7.62
CA TYR A 245 18.48 -7.10 6.36
C TYR A 245 17.46 -7.70 5.38
N LYS A 246 17.28 -9.02 5.38
CA LYS A 246 16.37 -9.73 4.47
C LYS A 246 14.92 -9.33 4.73
N ASN A 247 14.48 -9.29 5.98
CA ASN A 247 13.10 -8.91 6.30
C ASN A 247 12.77 -7.46 5.90
N GLU A 248 13.67 -6.51 6.15
CA GLU A 248 13.45 -5.11 5.79
C GLU A 248 13.50 -4.88 4.27
N PHE A 249 14.38 -5.58 3.55
CA PHE A 249 14.38 -5.55 2.09
C PHE A 249 13.14 -6.20 1.49
N ASN A 250 12.64 -7.30 2.07
CA ASN A 250 11.40 -7.92 1.62
C ASN A 250 10.20 -6.97 1.75
N LYS A 251 10.11 -6.18 2.83
CA LYS A 251 9.07 -5.16 2.99
C LYS A 251 9.16 -4.09 1.92
N LEU A 252 10.37 -3.60 1.65
CA LEU A 252 10.60 -2.63 0.59
C LEU A 252 10.24 -3.21 -0.80
N CYS A 253 10.64 -4.45 -1.09
CA CYS A 253 10.23 -5.14 -2.31
C CYS A 253 8.71 -5.35 -2.38
N ALA A 254 8.03 -5.56 -1.25
CA ALA A 254 6.57 -5.63 -1.20
C ALA A 254 5.93 -4.28 -1.53
N ASP A 255 6.44 -3.17 -1.01
CA ASP A 255 5.96 -1.83 -1.38
C ASP A 255 6.23 -1.52 -2.86
N PHE A 256 7.37 -1.95 -3.40
CA PHE A 256 7.63 -1.86 -4.84
C PHE A 256 6.73 -2.76 -5.65
N TYR A 257 6.37 -3.93 -5.13
CA TYR A 257 5.39 -4.79 -5.76
C TYR A 257 4.04 -4.07 -5.78
N GLU A 258 3.66 -3.39 -4.70
CA GLU A 258 2.47 -2.54 -4.66
C GLU A 258 2.55 -1.37 -5.65
N LEU A 259 3.73 -0.77 -5.84
CA LEU A 259 3.96 0.33 -6.79
C LEU A 259 3.96 -0.13 -8.25
N ALA A 260 4.65 -1.21 -8.54
CA ALA A 260 4.60 -1.88 -9.83
C ALA A 260 3.13 -2.17 -10.11
N ASN A 261 2.44 -2.84 -9.18
CA ASN A 261 1.00 -3.08 -9.23
C ASN A 261 0.21 -1.79 -9.46
N LEU A 262 0.50 -0.65 -8.81
CA LEU A 262 -0.19 0.63 -9.09
C LEU A 262 -0.13 1.06 -10.57
N SER A 263 1.02 0.87 -11.23
CA SER A 263 1.12 1.11 -12.68
C SER A 263 0.26 0.17 -13.53
N TYR A 264 -0.21 -0.95 -12.94
CA TYR A 264 -1.25 -1.84 -13.48
C TYR A 264 -2.64 -1.55 -12.87
N LYS A 265 -2.72 -0.87 -11.71
CA LYS A 265 -3.95 -0.50 -10.98
C LYS A 265 -4.66 0.72 -11.58
N ASN A 266 -3.99 1.56 -12.38
CA ASN A 266 -4.61 2.64 -13.19
C ASN A 266 -5.49 2.12 -14.35
N ASN A 267 -6.13 0.99 -14.15
CA ASN A 267 -7.12 0.39 -15.03
C ASN A 267 -8.25 -0.07 -14.09
N ASP A 268 -9.51 0.31 -14.38
CA ASP A 268 -10.72 0.10 -13.55
C ASP A 268 -10.95 -1.35 -13.06
N PHE A 269 -10.11 -2.27 -13.51
CA PHE A 269 -10.08 -3.70 -13.24
C PHE A 269 -9.47 -4.10 -11.88
N TYR A 270 -8.41 -3.45 -11.40
CA TYR A 270 -7.67 -3.90 -10.19
C TYR A 270 -8.37 -3.58 -8.86
N ASN A 271 -9.22 -2.54 -8.85
CA ASN A 271 -10.05 -2.16 -7.69
C ASN A 271 -11.05 -3.26 -7.29
N ASN A 272 -11.38 -4.18 -8.21
CA ASN A 272 -12.28 -5.32 -7.95
C ASN A 272 -11.58 -6.61 -7.47
N LEU A 273 -10.24 -6.67 -7.51
CA LEU A 273 -9.42 -7.86 -7.20
C LEU A 273 -8.73 -7.73 -5.82
N ILE A 274 -8.42 -6.52 -5.39
CA ILE A 274 -7.92 -6.19 -4.04
C ILE A 274 -9.05 -6.18 -3.00
N TYR A 275 -10.29 -6.56 -3.38
CA TYR A 275 -11.44 -6.78 -2.49
C TYR A 275 -11.67 -8.28 -2.08
N ARG A 276 -10.78 -9.18 -2.50
CA ARG A 276 -10.93 -10.64 -2.49
C ARG A 276 -10.00 -11.53 -1.59
N LEU A 277 -8.69 -11.32 -1.52
CA LEU A 277 -7.50 -11.93 -0.80
C LEU A 277 -7.45 -12.50 0.65
N GLN A 278 -7.41 -11.65 1.68
CA GLN A 278 -6.33 -11.63 2.69
C GLN A 278 -6.54 -12.13 4.20
N GLY A 279 -7.70 -12.14 4.88
CA GLY A 279 -8.07 -12.89 6.13
C GLY A 279 -8.26 -14.46 6.22
N LYS A 280 -9.08 -15.23 5.45
CA LYS A 280 -9.19 -16.73 5.57
C LYS A 280 -7.91 -17.47 5.18
N LEU A 281 -7.00 -16.77 4.50
CA LEU A 281 -5.68 -17.28 4.15
C LEU A 281 -4.84 -17.62 5.38
N ARG A 282 -5.07 -16.97 6.54
CA ARG A 282 -4.23 -17.16 7.74
C ARG A 282 -4.50 -18.47 8.49
N GLN A 283 -5.76 -18.84 8.77
CA GLN A 283 -6.08 -20.01 9.62
C GLN A 283 -6.37 -21.31 8.84
N GLU A 284 -6.75 -21.24 7.56
CA GLU A 284 -7.18 -22.43 6.78
C GLU A 284 -6.18 -22.82 5.66
N VAL A 285 -5.15 -22.00 5.40
CA VAL A 285 -4.13 -22.20 4.35
C VAL A 285 -2.70 -22.05 4.87
N VAL A 286 -2.37 -20.96 5.59
CA VAL A 286 -1.00 -20.67 6.08
C VAL A 286 -0.55 -21.60 7.23
N GLU A 287 -1.40 -21.87 8.22
CA GLU A 287 -1.08 -22.76 9.35
C GLU A 287 -0.87 -24.26 8.95
N PRO A 288 -1.65 -24.85 8.03
CA PRO A 288 -1.35 -26.17 7.45
C PRO A 288 -0.03 -26.24 6.67
N VAL A 289 0.34 -25.21 5.91
CA VAL A 289 1.62 -25.14 5.16
C VAL A 289 2.83 -25.13 6.09
N PHE A 290 2.76 -24.45 7.25
CA PHE A 290 3.83 -24.48 8.25
C PHE A 290 4.02 -25.88 8.87
N LYS A 291 2.93 -26.59 9.15
CA LYS A 291 2.95 -27.94 9.71
C LYS A 291 3.59 -28.98 8.78
N TYR A 292 3.32 -28.91 7.46
CA TYR A 292 3.82 -29.89 6.49
C TYR A 292 5.23 -29.60 5.96
N ASN A 293 5.64 -28.33 5.84
CA ASN A 293 6.92 -27.96 5.21
C ASN A 293 8.07 -27.73 6.21
N TYR A 294 7.78 -27.46 7.48
CA TYR A 294 8.81 -27.10 8.47
C TYR A 294 9.01 -28.15 9.57
N LYS A 295 8.50 -29.37 9.35
CA LYS A 295 8.63 -30.52 10.27
C LYS A 295 10.10 -30.85 10.58
N ALA A 296 11.01 -30.65 9.62
CA ALA A 296 12.47 -30.84 9.77
C ALA A 296 13.18 -29.72 10.56
N THR A 297 12.47 -28.63 10.91
CA THR A 297 13.01 -27.43 11.57
C THR A 297 12.77 -27.40 13.08
N LEU A 298 11.99 -28.36 13.61
CA LEU A 298 11.62 -28.50 15.02
C LEU A 298 12.83 -28.52 15.96
N SER A 299 13.87 -29.27 15.60
CA SER A 299 15.12 -29.35 16.37
C SER A 299 15.92 -28.05 16.39
N LYS A 300 15.77 -27.17 15.39
CA LYS A 300 16.37 -25.84 15.37
C LYS A 300 15.60 -24.85 16.25
N ILE A 301 14.27 -24.96 16.30
CA ILE A 301 13.40 -24.17 17.17
C ILE A 301 13.71 -24.48 18.65
N ASP A 302 13.94 -25.75 19.00
CA ASP A 302 14.32 -26.16 20.36
C ASP A 302 15.69 -25.62 20.81
N VAL A 303 16.68 -25.63 19.92
CA VAL A 303 18.00 -25.05 20.19
C VAL A 303 17.90 -23.55 20.43
N ILE A 304 17.05 -22.84 19.69
CA ILE A 304 16.83 -21.40 19.85
C ILE A 304 16.13 -21.15 21.20
N LEU A 305 15.02 -21.83 21.50
CA LEU A 305 14.29 -21.68 22.77
C LEU A 305 15.12 -22.01 24.03
N SER A 306 16.23 -22.74 23.91
CA SER A 306 17.13 -23.07 25.03
C SER A 306 18.17 -21.98 25.37
N ARG A 307 18.26 -20.92 24.55
CA ARG A 307 19.21 -19.81 24.78
C ARG A 307 18.67 -18.81 25.81
N LYS A 308 19.56 -18.19 26.58
CA LYS A 308 19.20 -17.31 27.72
C LYS A 308 18.95 -15.84 27.32
N ASP A 309 19.20 -15.48 26.08
CA ASP A 309 19.24 -14.10 25.54
C ASP A 309 18.02 -13.76 24.66
N ILE A 310 17.01 -14.62 24.61
CA ILE A 310 15.82 -14.43 23.78
C ILE A 310 14.75 -13.63 24.53
N ASN A 311 14.19 -12.63 23.85
CA ASN A 311 13.10 -11.82 24.40
C ASN A 311 11.77 -12.59 24.45
N GLU A 312 10.87 -12.14 25.34
CA GLU A 312 9.63 -12.86 25.66
C GLU A 312 8.68 -12.98 24.46
N THR A 313 8.66 -11.99 23.57
CA THR A 313 7.87 -11.98 22.32
C THR A 313 8.31 -13.08 21.36
N ASN A 314 9.63 -13.28 21.21
CA ASN A 314 10.20 -14.33 20.37
C ASN A 314 10.02 -15.71 21.00
N ILE A 315 10.09 -15.81 22.34
CA ILE A 315 9.74 -17.03 23.07
C ILE A 315 8.27 -17.40 22.80
N GLN A 316 7.35 -16.45 22.89
CA GLN A 316 5.92 -16.67 22.64
C GLN A 316 5.66 -17.12 21.19
N PHE A 317 6.25 -16.45 20.20
CA PHE A 317 6.08 -16.79 18.80
C PHE A 317 6.68 -18.16 18.42
N LEU A 318 7.90 -18.47 18.88
CA LEU A 318 8.54 -19.76 18.62
C LEU A 318 7.82 -20.91 19.34
N THR A 319 7.26 -20.64 20.53
CA THR A 319 6.41 -21.60 21.26
C THR A 319 5.10 -21.85 20.53
N TYR A 320 4.47 -20.80 19.98
CA TYR A 320 3.28 -20.89 19.14
C TYR A 320 3.53 -21.71 17.86
N LEU A 321 4.61 -21.41 17.13
CA LEU A 321 5.01 -22.12 15.92
C LEU A 321 5.33 -23.60 16.20
N LYS A 322 6.02 -23.88 17.30
CA LYS A 322 6.29 -25.26 17.77
C LYS A 322 4.99 -26.02 18.06
N GLY A 323 3.99 -25.37 18.66
CA GLY A 323 2.69 -25.96 18.94
C GLY A 323 1.91 -26.35 17.67
N ILE A 324 1.96 -25.50 16.63
CA ILE A 324 1.30 -25.76 15.35
C ILE A 324 1.89 -26.99 14.64
N ILE A 325 3.23 -27.08 14.57
CA ILE A 325 3.94 -28.17 13.87
C ILE A 325 3.70 -29.54 14.55
N GLY A 326 3.40 -29.56 15.86
CA GLY A 326 3.23 -30.78 16.67
C GLY A 326 1.81 -31.38 16.80
N SER A 327 0.76 -30.72 16.28
CA SER A 327 -0.65 -31.16 16.44
C SER A 327 -1.06 -32.34 15.52
N GLU A 328 -2.07 -33.17 15.86
CA GLU A 328 -2.47 -34.36 15.05
C GLU A 328 -3.79 -34.26 14.21
N ASP A 329 -4.77 -33.41 14.54
CA ASP A 329 -6.11 -33.41 13.86
C ASP A 329 -6.36 -32.25 12.85
N ILE A 330 -7.32 -32.46 11.92
CA ILE A 330 -7.86 -31.47 10.94
C ILE A 330 -9.38 -31.35 11.15
N LYS A 331 -9.92 -30.13 11.39
CA LYS A 331 -11.38 -29.87 11.47
C LYS A 331 -11.91 -29.06 10.28
N SER A 332 -13.15 -29.34 9.89
CA SER A 332 -13.92 -28.67 8.83
C SER A 332 -14.35 -27.25 9.21
N ILE A 333 -14.56 -26.39 8.20
CA ILE A 333 -14.93 -24.97 8.28
C ILE A 333 -16.32 -24.78 8.87
N ASP A 334 -16.42 -24.12 10.03
CA ASP A 334 -17.65 -23.52 10.54
C ASP A 334 -17.30 -22.17 11.19
N ILE A 335 -17.76 -21.06 10.60
CA ILE A 335 -17.43 -19.69 11.05
C ILE A 335 -18.46 -19.28 12.10
N ASP A 336 -18.07 -19.20 13.36
CA ASP A 336 -18.92 -18.75 14.46
C ASP A 336 -18.83 -17.22 14.67
N TYR A 337 -19.99 -16.55 14.71
CA TYR A 337 -20.11 -15.09 14.79
C TYR A 337 -19.56 -14.51 16.10
N GLU A 338 -19.85 -15.18 17.22
CA GLU A 338 -19.45 -14.73 18.56
C GLU A 338 -17.92 -14.76 18.75
N THR A 339 -17.24 -15.71 18.10
CA THR A 339 -15.78 -15.85 18.17
C THR A 339 -15.03 -14.77 17.38
N CYS A 340 -15.56 -14.34 16.22
CA CYS A 340 -14.96 -13.26 15.43
C CYS A 340 -15.14 -11.89 16.08
N LYS A 341 -16.30 -11.62 16.69
CA LYS A 341 -16.61 -10.37 17.40
C LYS A 341 -15.73 -10.15 18.63
N GLN A 342 -15.32 -11.22 19.30
CA GLN A 342 -14.38 -11.13 20.44
C GLN A 342 -12.96 -10.74 20.03
N ASN A 343 -12.48 -11.18 18.86
CA ASN A 343 -11.12 -10.94 18.39
C ASN A 343 -10.99 -9.67 17.53
N PHE A 344 -12.08 -9.28 16.86
CA PHE A 344 -12.15 -8.09 16.02
C PHE A 344 -13.46 -7.35 16.31
N PRO A 345 -13.50 -6.54 17.39
CA PRO A 345 -14.72 -5.91 17.88
C PRO A 345 -15.40 -4.97 16.87
N THR A 346 -14.66 -4.53 15.84
CA THR A 346 -15.12 -3.65 14.75
C THR A 346 -15.89 -4.39 13.65
N LEU A 347 -15.87 -5.73 13.62
CA LEU A 347 -16.62 -6.53 12.66
C LEU A 347 -18.12 -6.52 12.99
N THR A 348 -18.97 -6.27 11.98
CA THR A 348 -20.42 -6.34 12.13
C THR A 348 -21.00 -7.69 11.69
N GLU A 349 -22.25 -7.93 12.09
CA GLU A 349 -23.02 -9.15 11.74
C GLU A 349 -23.22 -9.30 10.23
N GLU A 350 -23.41 -8.17 9.54
CA GLU A 350 -23.46 -8.08 8.08
C GLU A 350 -22.10 -8.41 7.44
N ASP A 351 -20.98 -7.93 8.01
CA ASP A 351 -19.65 -8.21 7.48
C ASP A 351 -19.34 -9.73 7.53
N ILE A 352 -19.86 -10.43 8.55
CA ILE A 352 -19.69 -11.88 8.73
C ILE A 352 -20.65 -12.67 7.84
N GLU A 353 -21.91 -12.23 7.66
CA GLU A 353 -22.85 -12.88 6.73
C GLU A 353 -22.38 -12.80 5.28
N ILE A 354 -21.88 -11.64 4.85
CA ILE A 354 -21.33 -11.44 3.50
C ILE A 354 -20.14 -12.38 3.29
N THR A 355 -19.23 -12.45 4.26
CA THR A 355 -18.08 -13.37 4.25
C THR A 355 -18.53 -14.84 4.13
N LYS A 356 -19.52 -15.29 4.90
CA LYS A 356 -20.07 -16.66 4.82
C LYS A 356 -20.69 -16.98 3.47
N ARG A 357 -21.49 -16.06 2.92
CA ARG A 357 -22.16 -16.23 1.61
C ARG A 357 -21.14 -16.38 0.48
N SER A 358 -20.08 -15.56 0.49
CA SER A 358 -19.02 -15.61 -0.51
C SER A 358 -18.18 -16.90 -0.45
N ILE A 359 -17.98 -17.46 0.75
CA ILE A 359 -17.29 -18.76 0.92
C ILE A 359 -18.11 -19.92 0.36
N ALA A 360 -19.41 -19.94 0.64
CA ALA A 360 -20.31 -21.00 0.17
C ALA A 360 -20.42 -21.07 -1.36
N GLN A 361 -20.11 -19.95 -2.03
CA GLN A 361 -20.08 -19.83 -3.49
C GLN A 361 -18.68 -20.04 -4.09
N SER A 362 -17.72 -20.57 -3.32
CA SER A 362 -16.31 -20.75 -3.71
C SER A 362 -15.58 -19.45 -4.07
N ASN A 363 -16.16 -18.28 -3.77
CA ASN A 363 -15.52 -16.96 -3.87
C ASN A 363 -14.72 -16.68 -2.59
N VAL A 364 -13.77 -17.58 -2.32
CA VAL A 364 -12.91 -17.57 -1.14
C VAL A 364 -12.05 -16.32 -1.17
N SER A 365 -11.42 -16.08 -2.31
CA SER A 365 -10.91 -14.79 -2.73
C SER A 365 -12.06 -13.79 -2.89
N GLY A 366 -12.86 -13.43 -1.90
CA GLY A 366 -14.00 -12.51 -2.03
C GLY A 366 -14.54 -12.19 -0.66
N ALA A 367 -14.79 -13.28 0.05
CA ALA A 367 -14.96 -13.28 1.49
C ALA A 367 -13.75 -12.64 2.21
N ILE A 368 -12.56 -12.79 1.62
CA ILE A 368 -11.36 -12.55 2.37
C ILE A 368 -10.93 -11.06 2.41
N ASN A 369 -10.91 -10.26 1.34
CA ASN A 369 -10.57 -8.83 1.55
C ASN A 369 -11.71 -8.03 2.15
N HIS A 370 -12.97 -8.46 1.99
CA HIS A 370 -14.06 -7.88 2.78
C HIS A 370 -13.76 -7.92 4.29
N LEU A 371 -13.14 -9.01 4.76
CA LEU A 371 -12.74 -9.15 6.16
C LEU A 371 -11.56 -8.25 6.56
N LEU A 372 -10.54 -8.07 5.69
CA LEU A 372 -9.40 -7.21 6.03
C LEU A 372 -9.72 -5.72 6.00
N GLU A 373 -10.52 -5.29 5.02
CA GLU A 373 -11.03 -3.92 5.00
C GLU A 373 -11.89 -3.62 6.22
N ALA A 374 -12.59 -4.64 6.74
CA ALA A 374 -13.35 -4.53 7.97
C ALA A 374 -12.47 -4.44 9.24
N ILE A 375 -11.24 -4.97 9.20
CA ILE A 375 -10.29 -4.94 10.32
C ILE A 375 -9.49 -3.63 10.36
N GLU A 376 -9.00 -3.14 9.22
CA GLU A 376 -8.15 -1.93 9.16
C GLU A 376 -8.93 -0.61 9.15
N ARG A 377 -10.26 -0.70 9.06
CA ARG A 377 -11.18 0.43 8.86
C ARG A 377 -10.99 1.60 9.83
N CYS A 378 -10.56 1.32 11.06
CA CYS A 378 -10.38 2.31 12.13
C CYS A 378 -8.94 2.44 12.64
N SER A 379 -7.93 1.97 11.88
CA SER A 379 -6.55 1.95 12.38
C SER A 379 -5.92 3.36 12.49
N PRO A 380 -5.18 3.66 13.58
CA PRO A 380 -4.47 4.94 13.73
C PRO A 380 -3.47 5.23 12.60
N ASP A 381 -2.75 4.20 12.15
CA ASP A 381 -1.74 4.32 11.09
C ASP A 381 -2.34 4.68 9.73
N ARG A 382 -3.51 4.12 9.38
CA ARG A 382 -4.18 4.47 8.11
C ARG A 382 -4.66 5.91 8.16
N LEU A 383 -5.32 6.30 9.25
CA LEU A 383 -5.81 7.66 9.43
C LEU A 383 -4.68 8.70 9.47
N LEU A 384 -3.55 8.41 10.13
CA LEU A 384 -2.37 9.28 10.12
C LEU A 384 -1.85 9.51 8.69
N ARG A 385 -1.69 8.45 7.89
CA ARG A 385 -1.21 8.57 6.50
C ARG A 385 -2.13 9.43 5.65
N ASP A 386 -3.44 9.21 5.76
CA ASP A 386 -4.43 9.97 5.02
C ASP A 386 -4.50 11.44 5.48
N LEU A 387 -4.33 11.71 6.78
CA LEU A 387 -4.23 13.07 7.32
C LEU A 387 -2.97 13.80 6.86
N ILE A 388 -1.81 13.14 6.86
CA ILE A 388 -0.57 13.73 6.33
C ILE A 388 -0.72 14.03 4.83
N TRP A 389 -1.32 13.12 4.07
CA TRP A 389 -1.64 13.36 2.67
C TRP A 389 -2.57 14.57 2.48
N ALA A 390 -3.63 14.69 3.30
CA ALA A 390 -4.53 15.83 3.26
C ALA A 390 -3.81 17.14 3.60
N CYS A 391 -2.90 17.13 4.59
CA CYS A 391 -2.05 18.27 4.94
C CYS A 391 -1.12 18.70 3.79
N ILE A 392 -0.53 17.74 3.05
CA ILE A 392 0.29 18.02 1.87
C ILE A 392 -0.55 18.74 0.80
N LYS A 393 -1.76 18.24 0.52
CA LYS A 393 -2.67 18.86 -0.47
C LYS A 393 -3.14 20.24 -0.03
N LEU A 394 -3.39 20.44 1.26
CA LEU A 394 -3.77 21.73 1.83
C LEU A 394 -2.64 22.74 1.70
N GLN A 395 -1.42 22.36 2.08
CA GLN A 395 -0.23 23.21 2.02
C GLN A 395 0.13 23.61 0.58
N ALA A 396 -0.07 22.69 -0.39
CA ALA A 396 0.23 22.95 -1.80
C ALA A 396 -0.76 23.91 -2.47
N ASN A 397 -1.97 24.07 -1.92
CA ASN A 397 -3.01 24.87 -2.54
C ASN A 397 -2.98 26.32 -2.08
N PHE A 398 -2.69 27.24 -3.03
CA PHE A 398 -2.58 28.68 -2.79
C PHE A 398 -3.80 29.30 -2.12
N HIS A 399 -5.01 28.77 -2.39
CA HIS A 399 -6.24 29.28 -1.82
C HIS A 399 -6.23 29.22 -0.28
N TYR A 400 -5.64 28.17 0.30
CA TYR A 400 -5.69 27.91 1.74
C TYR A 400 -4.57 28.59 2.56
N LYS A 401 -3.82 29.52 1.95
CA LYS A 401 -2.73 30.25 2.63
C LYS A 401 -3.23 31.27 3.66
N ASN A 402 -4.26 32.05 3.33
CA ASN A 402 -4.76 33.16 4.15
C ASN A 402 -6.27 33.04 4.41
N VAL A 403 -6.68 31.85 4.83
CA VAL A 403 -8.07 31.50 5.12
C VAL A 403 -8.24 31.17 6.60
N THR A 404 -9.49 31.06 7.01
CA THR A 404 -9.86 30.70 8.38
C THR A 404 -9.46 29.26 8.72
N GLU A 405 -9.44 28.95 10.01
CA GLU A 405 -9.25 27.58 10.52
C GLU A 405 -10.33 26.65 9.97
N ASP A 406 -11.58 27.12 9.99
CA ASP A 406 -12.76 26.39 9.50
C ASP A 406 -12.62 26.01 8.02
N GLU A 407 -12.20 26.94 7.15
CA GLU A 407 -12.00 26.65 5.72
C GLU A 407 -10.90 25.60 5.47
N ARG A 408 -9.87 25.54 6.34
CA ARG A 408 -8.83 24.50 6.26
C ARG A 408 -9.36 23.15 6.73
N ASN A 409 -10.14 23.16 7.80
CA ASN A 409 -10.76 21.95 8.36
C ASN A 409 -11.76 21.34 7.39
N ASP A 410 -12.57 22.18 6.73
CA ASP A 410 -13.48 21.79 5.65
C ASP A 410 -12.74 21.04 4.54
N PHE A 411 -11.59 21.57 4.11
CA PHE A 411 -10.79 20.93 3.07
C PHE A 411 -10.21 19.58 3.50
N ILE A 412 -9.65 19.49 4.72
CA ILE A 412 -9.15 18.22 5.26
C ILE A 412 -10.29 17.19 5.37
N ARG A 413 -11.46 17.62 5.88
CA ARG A 413 -12.66 16.79 5.99
C ARG A 413 -13.05 16.23 4.63
N ASP A 414 -13.19 17.08 3.61
CA ASP A 414 -13.65 16.67 2.29
C ASP A 414 -12.69 15.65 1.65
N LEU A 415 -11.38 15.80 1.90
CA LEU A 415 -10.36 14.84 1.48
C LEU A 415 -10.46 13.50 2.23
N LEU A 416 -10.78 13.49 3.52
CA LEU A 416 -11.01 12.27 4.28
C LEU A 416 -12.31 11.57 3.83
N VAL A 417 -13.38 12.33 3.54
CA VAL A 417 -14.61 11.79 2.95
C VAL A 417 -14.31 11.13 1.60
N ALA A 418 -13.51 11.78 0.75
CA ALA A 418 -13.07 11.22 -0.52
C ALA A 418 -12.22 9.93 -0.34
N ARG A 419 -11.59 9.72 0.82
CA ARG A 419 -10.86 8.50 1.19
C ARG A 419 -11.73 7.42 1.83
N GLY A 420 -13.04 7.65 1.90
CA GLY A 420 -14.02 6.69 2.39
C GLY A 420 -14.25 6.74 3.91
N TYR A 421 -13.76 7.77 4.61
CA TYR A 421 -14.09 7.95 6.02
C TYR A 421 -15.50 8.54 6.16
N PHE A 422 -16.29 8.02 7.10
CA PHE A 422 -17.49 8.70 7.54
C PHE A 422 -17.10 9.82 8.50
N VAL A 423 -17.25 11.06 8.03
CA VAL A 423 -16.89 12.24 8.81
C VAL A 423 -18.17 13.03 9.07
N ASN A 424 -18.45 13.30 10.34
CA ASN A 424 -19.53 14.21 10.70
C ASN A 424 -18.96 15.58 11.01
N ASP A 425 -19.43 16.55 10.24
CA ASP A 425 -19.12 17.95 10.45
C ASP A 425 -19.86 18.50 11.68
N GLN A 426 -19.17 19.27 12.52
CA GLN A 426 -19.74 20.00 13.65
C GLN A 426 -20.65 19.16 14.57
N THR A 427 -20.22 17.93 14.89
CA THR A 427 -20.97 17.10 15.85
C THR A 427 -20.77 17.61 17.26
N ARG A 428 -21.89 18.01 17.87
CA ARG A 428 -21.96 18.37 19.28
C ARG A 428 -21.70 17.13 20.13
N GLN A 429 -20.51 17.04 20.74
CA GLN A 429 -20.13 15.96 21.67
C GLN A 429 -19.35 16.48 22.88
N GLY A 430 -19.35 15.70 23.97
CA GLY A 430 -18.68 16.07 25.21
C GLY A 430 -19.23 17.35 25.84
N THR A 431 -18.42 17.97 26.71
CA THR A 431 -18.84 19.18 27.45
C THR A 431 -18.07 20.39 26.95
N SER A 432 -18.77 21.48 26.61
CA SER A 432 -18.13 22.73 26.17
C SER A 432 -17.22 23.30 27.24
N LYS A 433 -16.34 24.23 26.85
CA LYS A 433 -15.34 24.85 27.74
C LYS A 433 -15.95 25.46 29.02
N GLU A 434 -17.23 25.87 28.98
CA GLU A 434 -17.97 26.42 30.14
C GLU A 434 -18.83 25.40 30.89
N GLY A 435 -18.92 24.15 30.45
CA GLY A 435 -19.73 23.11 31.10
C GLY A 435 -21.24 23.24 30.86
N LYS A 436 -21.69 24.20 30.03
CA LYS A 436 -23.11 24.57 29.89
C LYS A 436 -23.79 23.99 28.65
N ALA A 437 -23.04 23.52 27.66
CA ALA A 437 -23.55 22.99 26.40
C ALA A 437 -22.64 21.87 25.88
N SER A 438 -23.05 21.19 24.82
CA SER A 438 -22.20 20.22 24.13
C SER A 438 -21.05 20.94 23.41
N GLY A 439 -19.84 20.35 23.44
CA GLY A 439 -18.66 20.86 22.74
C GLY A 439 -18.73 20.63 21.22
N GLU A 440 -18.06 21.47 20.44
CA GLU A 440 -17.94 21.35 18.99
C GLU A 440 -16.57 20.74 18.67
N VAL A 441 -16.60 19.61 17.96
CA VAL A 441 -15.41 18.88 17.51
C VAL A 441 -15.14 19.28 16.06
N ASP A 442 -13.91 19.65 15.72
CA ASP A 442 -13.56 20.11 14.37
C ASP A 442 -13.84 19.01 13.34
N ILE A 443 -13.27 17.81 13.56
CA ILE A 443 -13.49 16.66 12.69
C ILE A 443 -13.64 15.41 13.56
N LEU A 444 -14.82 14.79 13.50
CA LEU A 444 -15.10 13.52 14.16
C LEU A 444 -15.10 12.39 13.14
N ILE A 445 -14.17 11.45 13.27
CA ILE A 445 -14.11 10.27 12.41
C ILE A 445 -14.95 9.15 13.02
N GLN A 446 -15.83 8.60 12.19
CA GLN A 446 -16.76 7.57 12.60
C GLN A 446 -16.72 6.37 11.68
N GLU A 447 -17.24 5.26 12.19
CA GLU A 447 -17.54 4.07 11.44
C GLU A 447 -18.93 3.57 11.85
N LYS A 448 -19.87 3.42 10.90
CA LYS A 448 -21.27 3.04 11.17
C LYS A 448 -21.91 3.83 12.33
N ASN A 449 -21.65 5.14 12.39
CA ASN A 449 -22.09 6.09 13.44
C ASN A 449 -21.40 5.93 14.81
N ILE A 450 -20.37 5.09 14.94
CA ILE A 450 -19.55 4.97 16.15
C ILE A 450 -18.30 5.83 15.98
N PRO A 451 -18.07 6.84 16.84
CA PRO A 451 -16.86 7.64 16.77
C PRO A 451 -15.64 6.86 17.27
N TYR A 452 -14.49 7.04 16.61
CA TYR A 452 -13.25 6.35 16.98
C TYR A 452 -11.99 7.22 16.96
N ALA A 453 -12.06 8.44 16.42
CA ALA A 453 -10.97 9.40 16.49
C ALA A 453 -11.51 10.83 16.39
N ILE A 454 -10.84 11.75 17.08
CA ILE A 454 -11.00 13.19 16.93
C ILE A 454 -9.77 13.75 16.26
N VAL A 455 -9.98 14.61 15.27
CA VAL A 455 -8.96 15.49 14.74
C VAL A 455 -9.32 16.90 15.17
N GLU A 456 -8.55 17.44 16.12
CA GLU A 456 -8.62 18.84 16.52
C GLU A 456 -7.57 19.61 15.70
N ALA A 457 -7.96 20.74 15.14
CA ALA A 457 -7.08 21.57 14.36
C ALA A 457 -6.92 22.95 15.00
N LEU A 458 -5.80 23.62 14.72
CA LEU A 458 -5.57 24.97 15.21
C LEU A 458 -4.59 25.76 14.36
N ASN A 459 -4.85 27.05 14.21
CA ASN A 459 -3.92 28.01 13.65
C ASN A 459 -2.93 28.52 14.72
N LEU A 460 -1.63 28.43 14.44
CA LEU A 460 -0.57 28.94 15.32
C LEU A 460 0.33 29.93 14.57
N SER A 461 0.41 31.17 15.07
CA SER A 461 1.42 32.15 14.63
C SER A 461 2.63 32.24 15.57
N SER A 462 2.54 31.57 16.72
CA SER A 462 3.60 31.42 17.72
C SER A 462 3.26 30.24 18.64
N LEU A 463 4.19 29.80 19.49
CA LEU A 463 3.90 28.81 20.53
C LEU A 463 3.12 29.47 21.67
N ASN A 464 1.81 29.65 21.49
CA ASN A 464 0.92 30.12 22.53
C ASN A 464 0.48 28.93 23.39
N SER A 465 1.22 28.69 24.47
CA SER A 465 1.00 27.61 25.43
C SER A 465 -0.45 27.51 25.93
N ASN A 466 -1.06 28.61 26.38
CA ASN A 466 -2.45 28.62 26.86
C ASN A 466 -3.46 28.23 25.76
N TYR A 467 -3.19 28.63 24.51
CA TYR A 467 -4.03 28.29 23.38
C TYR A 467 -3.89 26.80 23.05
N LEU A 468 -2.65 26.32 22.89
CA LEU A 468 -2.35 24.91 22.63
C LEU A 468 -2.92 23.99 23.72
N ASP A 469 -2.73 24.33 25.00
CA ASP A 469 -3.32 23.61 26.13
C ASP A 469 -4.83 23.51 25.98
N SER A 470 -5.48 24.60 25.59
CA SER A 470 -6.93 24.59 25.44
C SER A 470 -7.42 23.68 24.32
N HIS A 471 -6.62 23.43 23.28
CA HIS A 471 -6.93 22.47 22.21
C HIS A 471 -6.56 21.03 22.60
N ILE A 472 -5.43 20.80 23.27
CA ILE A 472 -5.09 19.49 23.85
C ILE A 472 -6.18 19.05 24.83
N ASP A 473 -6.60 19.93 25.74
CA ASP A 473 -7.65 19.67 26.73
C ASP A 473 -9.01 19.41 26.09
N LYS A 474 -9.33 20.09 24.98
CA LYS A 474 -10.58 19.88 24.24
C LYS A 474 -10.69 18.44 23.77
N ILE A 475 -9.62 17.85 23.22
CA ILE A 475 -9.62 16.45 22.81
C ILE A 475 -10.09 15.56 23.95
N TYR A 476 -9.52 15.69 25.15
CA TYR A 476 -9.90 14.84 26.29
C TYR A 476 -11.30 15.14 26.85
N LYS A 477 -11.84 16.34 26.63
CA LYS A 477 -13.22 16.70 26.99
C LYS A 477 -14.25 16.19 25.98
N TYR A 478 -13.87 16.11 24.72
CA TYR A 478 -14.73 15.70 23.61
C TYR A 478 -14.72 14.18 23.41
N ASP A 479 -13.52 13.60 23.46
CA ASP A 479 -13.32 12.17 23.53
C ASP A 479 -13.70 11.69 24.94
N THR A 480 -15.01 11.52 25.15
CA THR A 480 -15.56 11.00 26.42
C THR A 480 -15.34 9.49 26.57
N LEU A 481 -15.00 8.78 25.50
CA LEU A 481 -15.00 7.31 25.44
C LEU A 481 -13.59 6.69 25.53
N GLY A 482 -12.53 7.46 25.33
CA GLY A 482 -11.17 6.93 25.28
C GLY A 482 -10.87 6.27 23.94
N TYR A 483 -10.97 7.05 22.87
CA TYR A 483 -10.61 6.67 21.52
C TYR A 483 -9.16 6.17 21.44
N ASP A 484 -8.91 5.19 20.56
CA ASP A 484 -7.59 4.57 20.40
C ASP A 484 -6.53 5.57 19.91
N CYS A 485 -6.97 6.54 19.11
CA CYS A 485 -6.13 7.61 18.62
C CYS A 485 -6.91 8.91 18.47
N ASN A 486 -6.22 10.02 18.74
CA ASN A 486 -6.66 11.37 18.41
C ASN A 486 -5.51 12.13 17.76
N PHE A 487 -5.85 13.22 17.07
CA PHE A 487 -4.90 13.98 16.27
C PHE A 487 -5.03 15.47 16.56
N ILE A 488 -3.89 16.14 16.64
CA ILE A 488 -3.77 17.60 16.65
C ILE A 488 -3.12 18.01 15.33
N VAL A 489 -3.80 18.82 14.54
CA VAL A 489 -3.28 19.40 13.30
C VAL A 489 -3.06 20.90 13.50
N SER A 490 -1.81 21.30 13.72
CA SER A 490 -1.41 22.70 13.86
C SER A 490 -1.00 23.30 12.51
N TYR A 491 -1.76 24.26 12.00
CA TYR A 491 -1.40 25.07 10.84
C TYR A 491 -0.54 26.26 11.29
N VAL A 492 0.76 26.22 11.01
CA VAL A 492 1.75 27.11 11.62
C VAL A 492 2.22 28.19 10.65
N SER A 493 1.88 29.44 10.92
CA SER A 493 2.36 30.62 10.18
C SER A 493 3.48 31.33 10.94
N ILE A 494 4.72 30.87 10.75
CA ILE A 494 5.90 31.44 11.41
C ILE A 494 7.11 31.52 10.48
N LYS A 495 7.99 32.48 10.75
CA LYS A 495 9.24 32.68 10.00
C LYS A 495 10.24 31.54 10.19
N ASP A 496 10.54 31.19 11.46
CA ASP A 496 11.44 30.09 11.80
C ASP A 496 10.65 28.88 12.32
N PHE A 497 10.31 27.98 11.40
CA PHE A 497 9.52 26.80 11.70
C PHE A 497 10.30 25.74 12.50
N ASN A 498 11.63 25.69 12.33
CA ASN A 498 12.47 24.73 13.05
C ASN A 498 12.62 25.13 14.52
N GLU A 499 12.82 26.41 14.80
CA GLU A 499 12.81 26.92 16.18
C GLU A 499 11.46 26.68 16.85
N PHE A 500 10.36 26.93 16.13
CA PHE A 500 9.00 26.61 16.60
C PHE A 500 8.86 25.12 16.94
N TRP A 501 9.26 24.22 16.04
CA TRP A 501 9.15 22.78 16.25
C TRP A 501 9.93 22.32 17.49
N ASN A 502 11.15 22.83 17.68
CA ASN A 502 11.96 22.51 18.86
C ASN A 502 11.30 22.94 20.18
N LYS A 503 10.66 24.11 20.20
CA LYS A 503 9.90 24.57 21.37
C LYS A 503 8.61 23.75 21.54
N TYR A 504 7.91 23.44 20.46
CA TYR A 504 6.68 22.66 20.48
C TYR A 504 6.91 21.25 21.05
N LYS A 505 7.96 20.55 20.61
CA LYS A 505 8.26 19.20 21.11
C LYS A 505 8.62 19.17 22.59
N ALA A 506 9.43 20.13 23.05
CA ALA A 506 9.75 20.26 24.48
C ALA A 506 8.46 20.52 25.28
N TYR A 507 7.58 21.37 24.75
CA TYR A 507 6.31 21.71 25.38
C TYR A 507 5.40 20.49 25.56
N ILE A 508 5.18 19.69 24.52
CA ILE A 508 4.29 18.52 24.61
C ILE A 508 4.88 17.37 25.45
N GLN A 509 6.19 17.35 25.70
CA GLN A 509 6.79 16.41 26.66
C GLN A 509 6.57 16.82 28.11
N GLU A 510 6.53 18.13 28.38
CA GLU A 510 6.39 18.71 29.72
C GLU A 510 4.92 19.06 30.07
N HIS A 511 4.01 18.97 29.10
CA HIS A 511 2.60 19.32 29.28
C HIS A 511 1.92 18.41 30.32
N ASN A 512 1.09 19.01 31.18
CA ASN A 512 0.34 18.30 32.20
C ASN A 512 -0.95 17.73 31.61
N TYR A 513 -0.85 16.58 30.95
CA TYR A 513 -1.99 15.88 30.39
C TYR A 513 -2.99 15.41 31.46
N PRO A 514 -4.30 15.35 31.15
CA PRO A 514 -5.30 14.75 32.03
C PRO A 514 -5.07 13.27 32.36
N TYR A 515 -4.31 12.57 31.51
CA TYR A 515 -3.93 11.16 31.64
C TYR A 515 -2.41 11.03 31.60
N GLU A 516 -1.88 9.97 32.22
CA GLU A 516 -0.43 9.77 32.36
C GLU A 516 0.26 9.61 30.99
N LEU A 517 1.26 10.44 30.72
CA LEU A 517 2.15 10.31 29.56
C LEU A 517 3.13 9.15 29.79
N CYS A 518 3.01 8.09 29.00
CA CYS A 518 3.87 6.91 29.09
C CYS A 518 5.12 7.02 28.21
N GLU A 519 4.96 7.56 27.00
CA GLU A 519 6.01 7.56 25.99
C GLU A 519 5.86 8.76 25.04
N TYR A 520 6.99 9.30 24.60
CA TYR A 520 7.09 10.26 23.52
C TYR A 520 7.95 9.68 22.39
N ASP A 521 7.46 9.77 21.17
CA ASP A 521 8.14 9.25 19.98
C ASP A 521 8.24 10.34 18.88
N GLU A 522 9.45 10.86 18.67
CA GLU A 522 9.81 11.76 17.55
C GLU A 522 10.28 10.98 16.32
N SER A 523 10.57 9.68 16.42
CA SER A 523 11.07 8.90 15.28
C SER A 523 10.04 8.77 14.17
N ILE A 524 8.76 8.92 14.51
CA ILE A 524 7.67 9.06 13.55
C ILE A 524 7.86 10.27 12.62
N ASN A 525 8.54 11.34 13.05
CA ASN A 525 8.86 12.46 12.18
C ASN A 525 9.77 12.03 11.03
N ASP A 526 10.71 11.12 11.31
CA ASP A 526 11.63 10.65 10.29
C ASP A 526 10.91 9.81 9.24
N GLU A 527 9.75 9.23 9.56
CA GLU A 527 8.92 8.50 8.60
C GLU A 527 8.33 9.39 7.49
N PHE A 528 8.17 10.70 7.73
CA PHE A 528 7.59 11.64 6.78
C PHE A 528 8.62 12.72 6.46
N HIS A 529 9.38 12.56 5.37
CA HIS A 529 10.55 13.39 4.97
C HIS A 529 10.27 14.85 4.55
N PHE A 530 9.26 15.47 5.14
CA PHE A 530 8.90 16.85 4.87
C PHE A 530 9.65 17.78 5.84
N SER A 531 10.30 18.81 5.29
CA SER A 531 10.89 19.86 6.15
C SER A 531 9.81 20.75 6.76
N GLU A 532 8.72 20.95 6.02
CA GLU A 532 7.62 21.86 6.33
C GLU A 532 6.41 21.18 6.98
N ILE A 533 6.45 19.87 7.20
CA ILE A 533 5.47 19.12 7.99
C ILE A 533 6.23 18.30 9.02
N LYS A 534 5.88 18.44 10.30
CA LYS A 534 6.51 17.73 11.41
C LYS A 534 5.49 16.91 12.17
N VAL A 535 5.90 15.72 12.63
CA VAL A 535 5.02 14.78 13.33
C VAL A 535 5.68 14.29 14.61
N ALA A 536 4.93 14.23 15.71
CA ALA A 536 5.34 13.54 16.92
C ALA A 536 4.16 12.75 17.50
N LEU A 537 4.47 11.76 18.32
CA LEU A 537 3.47 10.92 18.99
C LEU A 537 3.67 10.98 20.50
N THR A 538 2.58 11.19 21.23
CA THR A 538 2.53 10.98 22.68
C THR A 538 1.59 9.80 23.00
N LYS A 539 2.02 8.89 23.87
CA LYS A 539 1.24 7.72 24.28
C LYS A 539 0.80 7.91 25.73
N HIS A 540 -0.49 7.72 26.00
CA HIS A 540 -1.08 8.01 27.30
C HIS A 540 -1.78 6.79 27.89
N ASN A 541 -1.71 6.61 29.20
CA ASN A 541 -2.48 5.59 29.92
C ASN A 541 -3.81 6.17 30.39
N ARG A 542 -4.88 5.85 29.66
CA ARG A 542 -6.25 6.25 29.98
C ARG A 542 -7.00 5.04 30.54
N ASN A 543 -7.17 5.01 31.87
CA ASN A 543 -7.88 3.95 32.60
C ASN A 543 -7.37 2.53 32.31
N GLY A 544 -6.04 2.36 32.18
CA GLY A 544 -5.41 1.06 31.90
C GLY A 544 -5.32 0.72 30.41
N LYS A 545 -5.75 1.62 29.51
CA LYS A 545 -5.62 1.49 28.06
C LYS A 545 -4.66 2.53 27.51
N THR A 546 -3.73 2.09 26.65
CA THR A 546 -2.85 3.02 25.93
C THR A 546 -3.64 3.71 24.81
N THR A 547 -3.70 5.04 24.85
CA THR A 547 -4.31 5.88 23.81
C THR A 547 -3.25 6.75 23.16
N LEU A 548 -3.37 6.98 21.86
CA LEU A 548 -2.38 7.68 21.04
C LEU A 548 -2.83 9.12 20.77
N LEU A 549 -1.93 10.09 20.93
CA LEU A 549 -2.15 11.47 20.49
C LEU A 549 -1.04 11.87 19.51
N TYR A 550 -1.42 12.01 18.25
CA TYR A 550 -0.52 12.46 17.19
C TYR A 550 -0.53 13.99 17.12
N HIS A 551 0.65 14.58 17.04
CA HIS A 551 0.85 16.01 16.84
C HIS A 551 1.43 16.24 15.45
N ILE A 552 0.68 16.89 14.58
CA ILE A 552 1.07 17.23 13.21
C ILE A 552 1.19 18.76 13.14
N CYS A 553 2.38 19.27 12.80
CA CYS A 553 2.59 20.69 12.54
C CYS A 553 2.85 20.89 11.05
N VAL A 554 2.02 21.70 10.38
CA VAL A 554 2.10 22.01 8.95
C VAL A 554 2.47 23.47 8.81
N ARG A 555 3.63 23.80 8.25
CA ARG A 555 4.01 25.19 8.01
C ARG A 555 3.15 25.77 6.88
N MET A 556 2.39 26.81 7.19
CA MET A 556 1.65 27.57 6.20
C MET A 556 2.55 28.68 5.66
N GLN A 557 2.70 28.73 4.34
CA GLN A 557 3.44 29.80 3.68
C GLN A 557 2.59 31.08 3.65
N GLU A 558 3.22 32.23 3.93
CA GLU A 558 2.62 33.55 3.73
C GLU A 558 2.22 33.79 2.25
#